data_AF-A0A9W9HK56-F1
#
_entry.id   AF-A0A9W9HK56-F1
#
_cell.length_a   1.000
_cell.length_b   1.000
_cell.length_c   1.000
_cell.angle_alpha   90.00
_cell.angle_beta   90.00
_cell.angle_gamma   90.00
#
_symmetry.space_group_name_H-M   'P 1'
#
loop_
_entity.id
_entity.type
_entity.pdbx_description
1 polymer ?
#
loop_
_entity_poly.entity_id
_entity_poly.type
_entity_poly.pdbx_seq_one_letter_code
_entity_poly.pdbx_strand_id
1 'polypeptide(L)'
;MSSIHQVFNFLALASLTAAVPLKEAGSKLVKRDTLPDYAITYAPLSYLYSIEKWFPSDITTHLANVEPEVDYVATGTNGSVTLDTLDTYASDVYLTASDGPILDPLDDTPAWLLSEYGIPDSDGLSAAPGLIIAAEKNSTTTDVFYFYFYSYNYGGKVLDINFDDHVGDWEHVMIRFVDEKPYAIYCSEHSAGSAYYWDVLDFSGDRPITYIAYGGHANYVTAGTQDYTIALGIISDKTDAGYVWDMTLNYRGFLYDVDSSTFTVASGAGTGATEETDETAEWLNWLGYWGDEQYPDGLLDDIETGQYCISSECRYSSGPTGPVDKNLERTTMCEDDDDCTIFDSIDDLTTQS
;
A
#
# COMPACT_ATOMS: atom_id res chain seq x y z
N MET A 1 -74.38 44.07 9.89
CA MET A 1 -73.67 42.85 9.46
C MET A 1 -72.23 43.24 9.20
N SER A 2 -71.33 42.79 10.07
CA SER A 2 -69.91 43.12 10.09
C SER A 2 -69.17 42.33 9.02
N SER A 3 -68.26 42.95 8.27
CA SER A 3 -67.22 42.25 7.53
C SER A 3 -65.90 42.98 7.74
N ILE A 4 -65.11 42.39 8.62
CA ILE A 4 -63.69 42.68 8.86
C ILE A 4 -62.91 41.88 7.83
N HIS A 5 -62.01 42.50 7.07
CA HIS A 5 -60.94 41.78 6.36
C HIS A 5 -59.60 42.29 6.87
N GLN A 6 -58.84 41.34 7.41
CA GLN A 6 -57.59 41.48 8.14
C GLN A 6 -56.44 41.86 7.20
N VAL A 7 -55.63 42.82 7.64
CA VAL A 7 -54.30 43.10 7.08
C VAL A 7 -53.32 42.16 7.78
N PHE A 8 -52.68 41.25 7.03
CA PHE A 8 -51.58 40.45 7.54
C PHE A 8 -50.29 41.27 7.49
N ASN A 9 -49.77 41.66 8.66
CA ASN A 9 -48.39 42.14 8.82
C ASN A 9 -47.47 40.91 8.92
N PHE A 10 -46.61 40.71 7.93
CA PHE A 10 -45.48 39.80 8.05
C PHE A 10 -44.41 40.46 8.91
N LEU A 11 -44.25 39.99 10.16
CA LEU A 11 -43.08 40.28 10.98
C LEU A 11 -41.95 39.34 10.54
N ALA A 12 -40.92 39.87 9.87
CA ALA A 12 -39.68 39.14 9.66
C ALA A 12 -38.90 39.10 10.98
N LEU A 13 -38.85 37.94 11.64
CA LEU A 13 -37.91 37.70 12.74
C LEU A 13 -36.50 37.55 12.13
N ALA A 14 -35.65 38.55 12.34
CA ALA A 14 -34.22 38.41 12.12
C ALA A 14 -33.62 37.61 13.28
N SER A 15 -33.30 36.33 13.05
CA SER A 15 -32.51 35.52 13.96
C SER A 15 -31.05 36.00 13.91
N LEU A 16 -30.57 36.64 14.99
CA LEU A 16 -29.13 36.81 15.20
C LEU A 16 -28.54 35.44 15.55
N THR A 17 -27.98 34.74 14.55
CA THR A 17 -27.07 33.63 14.78
C THR A 17 -25.74 34.21 15.25
N ALA A 18 -25.38 33.97 16.52
CA ALA A 18 -24.03 34.22 16.99
C ALA A 18 -23.07 33.30 16.20
N ALA A 19 -22.21 33.89 15.39
CA ALA A 19 -21.16 33.15 14.70
C ALA A 19 -20.21 32.58 15.76
N VAL A 20 -20.17 31.26 15.87
CA VAL A 20 -19.07 30.55 16.55
C VAL A 20 -17.81 30.87 15.73
N PRO A 21 -16.70 31.33 16.35
CA PRO A 21 -15.48 31.57 15.59
C PRO A 21 -15.02 30.25 14.98
N LEU A 22 -14.93 30.21 13.65
CA LEU A 22 -14.17 29.16 12.97
C LEU A 22 -12.75 29.22 13.54
N LYS A 23 -12.31 28.11 14.11
CA LYS A 23 -10.91 27.89 14.41
C LYS A 23 -10.23 27.83 13.04
N GLU A 24 -9.46 28.87 12.67
CA GLU A 24 -8.57 28.80 11.51
C GLU A 24 -7.71 27.55 11.70
N ALA A 25 -7.81 26.61 10.76
CA ALA A 25 -6.81 25.57 10.59
C ALA A 25 -5.52 26.30 10.24
N GLY A 26 -4.64 26.50 11.22
CA GLY A 26 -3.33 27.04 10.96
C GLY A 26 -2.58 26.04 10.10
N SER A 27 -2.23 26.41 8.86
CA SER A 27 -1.38 25.59 8.02
C SER A 27 -0.08 25.34 8.79
N LYS A 28 0.19 24.10 9.18
CA LYS A 28 1.49 23.72 9.71
C LYS A 28 2.45 23.78 8.54
N LEU A 29 3.29 24.81 8.47
CA LEU A 29 4.39 24.85 7.50
C LEU A 29 5.40 23.77 7.91
N VAL A 30 5.32 22.58 7.31
CA VAL A 30 6.28 21.50 7.51
C VAL A 30 7.48 21.75 6.59
N LYS A 31 8.70 21.79 7.15
CA LYS A 31 9.93 21.86 6.35
C LYS A 31 10.09 20.51 5.64
N ARG A 32 10.10 20.51 4.31
CA ARG A 32 10.37 19.33 3.50
C ARG A 32 11.82 19.35 3.04
N ASP A 33 12.55 18.31 3.41
CA ASP A 33 13.84 18.03 2.78
C ASP A 33 13.59 17.32 1.43
N THR A 34 14.55 17.32 0.53
CA THR A 34 14.40 16.69 -0.79
C THR A 34 14.85 15.24 -0.71
N LEU A 35 14.15 14.34 -1.41
CA LEU A 35 14.68 13.01 -1.68
C LEU A 35 16.01 13.12 -2.44
N PRO A 36 16.97 12.19 -2.25
CA PRO A 36 18.17 12.17 -3.07
C PRO A 36 17.82 12.03 -4.57
N ASP A 37 18.53 12.74 -5.45
CA ASP A 37 18.25 12.74 -6.89
C ASP A 37 18.28 11.32 -7.51
N TYR A 38 19.13 10.43 -6.98
CA TYR A 38 19.22 9.04 -7.42
C TYR A 38 17.96 8.23 -7.09
N ALA A 39 17.20 8.60 -6.06
CA ALA A 39 15.94 7.93 -5.71
C ALA A 39 14.89 8.09 -6.83
N ILE A 40 14.94 9.20 -7.57
CA ILE A 40 14.06 9.45 -8.71
C ILE A 40 14.70 8.95 -10.01
N THR A 41 15.99 9.21 -10.20
CA THR A 41 16.71 8.85 -11.44
C THR A 41 16.69 7.35 -11.72
N TYR A 42 16.84 6.52 -10.68
CA TYR A 42 16.94 5.06 -10.78
C TYR A 42 15.70 4.32 -10.26
N ALA A 43 14.60 5.03 -10.01
CA ALA A 43 13.35 4.42 -9.56
C ALA A 43 12.91 3.30 -10.53
N PRO A 44 12.33 2.19 -10.04
CA PRO A 44 11.86 1.13 -10.92
C PRO A 44 10.76 1.62 -11.85
N LEU A 45 10.67 0.98 -13.02
CA LEU A 45 9.48 1.00 -13.87
C LEU A 45 8.79 -0.34 -13.68
N SER A 46 7.68 -0.32 -12.95
CA SER A 46 7.00 -1.54 -12.49
C SER A 46 5.82 -1.83 -13.39
N TYR A 47 5.73 -3.03 -13.94
CA TYR A 47 4.61 -3.43 -14.79
C TYR A 47 3.58 -4.21 -13.99
N LEU A 48 2.37 -3.69 -13.90
CA LEU A 48 1.20 -4.45 -13.47
C LEU A 48 0.79 -5.44 -14.56
N TYR A 49 0.23 -6.57 -14.15
CA TYR A 49 -0.23 -7.61 -15.06
C TYR A 49 -1.29 -7.11 -16.04
N SER A 50 -1.28 -7.61 -17.27
CA SER A 50 -2.13 -7.13 -18.36
C SER A 50 -3.63 -7.35 -18.18
N ILE A 51 -4.02 -8.21 -17.22
CA ILE A 51 -5.41 -8.46 -16.84
C ILE A 51 -5.68 -8.16 -15.36
N GLU A 52 -4.85 -7.30 -14.74
CA GLU A 52 -5.06 -6.84 -13.37
C GLU A 52 -6.50 -6.32 -13.15
N LYS A 53 -7.04 -6.59 -11.98
CA LYS A 53 -8.36 -6.12 -11.52
C LYS A 53 -8.27 -5.25 -10.27
N TRP A 54 -7.25 -5.43 -9.45
CA TRP A 54 -7.03 -4.70 -8.20
C TRP A 54 -5.86 -3.74 -8.40
N PHE A 55 -6.19 -2.51 -8.79
CA PHE A 55 -5.21 -1.52 -9.19
C PHE A 55 -4.66 -0.72 -8.00
N PRO A 56 -3.55 0.02 -8.19
CA PRO A 56 -2.98 0.88 -7.16
C PRO A 56 -4.03 1.79 -6.51
N SER A 57 -3.90 1.98 -5.20
CA SER A 57 -4.86 2.73 -4.40
C SER A 57 -4.18 3.83 -3.57
N ASP A 58 -4.95 4.85 -3.24
CA ASP A 58 -4.54 5.88 -2.30
C ASP A 58 -4.98 5.43 -0.90
N ILE A 59 -4.06 5.45 0.05
CA ILE A 59 -4.34 5.07 1.43
C ILE A 59 -5.50 5.86 2.04
N THR A 60 -5.71 7.12 1.65
CA THR A 60 -6.84 7.93 2.13
C THR A 60 -8.18 7.45 1.58
N THR A 61 -8.19 6.89 0.36
CA THR A 61 -9.37 6.23 -0.21
C THR A 61 -9.66 4.95 0.55
N HIS A 62 -8.65 4.15 0.87
CA HIS A 62 -8.81 2.95 1.68
C HIS A 62 -9.34 3.28 3.09
N LEU A 63 -8.72 4.23 3.80
CA LEU A 63 -9.14 4.67 5.14
C LEU A 63 -10.59 5.17 5.19
N ALA A 64 -11.10 5.72 4.09
CA ALA A 64 -12.48 6.19 4.00
C ALA A 64 -13.54 5.07 3.91
N ASN A 65 -13.13 3.81 3.67
CA ASN A 65 -14.03 2.66 3.46
C ASN A 65 -13.88 1.55 4.50
N VAL A 66 -12.96 1.72 5.45
CA VAL A 66 -12.69 0.78 6.54
C VAL A 66 -13.10 1.35 7.90
N GLU A 67 -13.28 0.46 8.87
CA GLU A 67 -13.45 0.81 10.28
C GLU A 67 -12.46 0.07 11.18
N PRO A 68 -12.06 0.66 12.32
CA PRO A 68 -11.08 0.03 13.20
C PRO A 68 -11.77 -1.03 14.08
N GLU A 69 -11.31 -2.27 14.01
CA GLU A 69 -11.80 -3.39 14.83
C GLU A 69 -10.70 -3.97 15.73
N VAL A 70 -11.13 -4.55 16.86
CA VAL A 70 -10.31 -5.40 17.73
C VAL A 70 -11.16 -6.60 18.12
N ASP A 71 -10.65 -7.83 17.95
CA ASP A 71 -11.37 -9.07 18.22
C ASP A 71 -12.76 -9.11 17.53
N TYR A 72 -12.81 -8.72 16.25
CA TYR A 72 -14.05 -8.62 15.44
C TYR A 72 -15.13 -7.69 16.00
N VAL A 73 -14.73 -6.67 16.77
CA VAL A 73 -15.63 -5.65 17.32
C VAL A 73 -15.17 -4.26 16.91
N ALA A 74 -16.03 -3.55 16.18
CA ALA A 74 -15.83 -2.15 15.83
C ALA A 74 -15.59 -1.26 17.06
N THR A 75 -14.45 -0.57 17.04
CA THR A 75 -14.03 0.42 18.03
C THR A 75 -14.26 1.86 17.55
N GLY A 76 -14.55 2.01 16.25
CA GLY A 76 -14.89 3.26 15.58
C GLY A 76 -16.05 3.05 14.62
N THR A 77 -16.17 3.95 13.64
CA THR A 77 -17.13 3.81 12.53
C THR A 77 -16.39 3.84 11.20
N ASN A 78 -17.01 3.33 10.14
CA ASN A 78 -16.49 3.49 8.78
C ASN A 78 -16.01 4.93 8.48
N GLY A 79 -14.78 5.07 7.99
CA GLY A 79 -14.14 6.33 7.64
C GLY A 79 -13.73 7.19 8.84
N SER A 80 -13.76 6.65 10.07
CA SER A 80 -13.35 7.38 11.27
C SER A 80 -11.83 7.47 11.46
N VAL A 81 -11.07 6.59 10.79
CA VAL A 81 -9.61 6.58 10.80
C VAL A 81 -9.10 7.52 9.71
N THR A 82 -8.14 8.36 10.05
CA THR A 82 -7.49 9.30 9.13
C THR A 82 -5.98 9.22 9.31
N LEU A 83 -5.20 9.75 8.36
CA LEU A 83 -3.74 9.82 8.53
C LEU A 83 -3.34 10.58 9.81
N ASP A 84 -4.07 11.62 10.19
CA ASP A 84 -3.82 12.39 11.41
C ASP A 84 -4.11 11.63 12.71
N THR A 85 -4.81 10.49 12.65
CA THR A 85 -5.24 9.73 13.83
C THR A 85 -4.74 8.29 13.84
N LEU A 86 -4.25 7.78 12.71
CA LEU A 86 -3.86 6.38 12.52
C LEU A 86 -2.82 5.94 13.56
N ASP A 87 -1.78 6.75 13.77
CA ASP A 87 -0.68 6.47 14.71
C ASP A 87 -1.12 6.43 16.19
N THR A 88 -2.34 6.89 16.50
CA THR A 88 -2.89 6.86 17.86
C THR A 88 -3.59 5.53 18.20
N TYR A 89 -3.90 4.70 17.19
CA TYR A 89 -4.50 3.39 17.39
C TYR A 89 -3.43 2.38 17.85
N ALA A 90 -3.85 1.41 18.66
CA ALA A 90 -2.97 0.33 19.10
C ALA A 90 -2.60 -0.62 17.93
N SER A 91 -1.54 -1.40 18.11
CA SER A 91 -1.04 -2.33 17.07
C SER A 91 -1.88 -3.59 16.89
N ASP A 92 -2.85 -3.85 17.76
CA ASP A 92 -3.83 -4.94 17.66
C ASP A 92 -5.13 -4.52 16.94
N VAL A 93 -5.15 -3.32 16.36
CA VAL A 93 -6.28 -2.81 15.58
C VAL A 93 -6.17 -3.22 14.11
N TYR A 94 -7.30 -3.64 13.55
CA TYR A 94 -7.48 -4.06 12.16
C TYR A 94 -8.34 -3.06 11.40
N LEU A 95 -7.89 -2.62 10.22
CA LEU A 95 -8.65 -1.78 9.30
C LEU A 95 -9.63 -2.64 8.49
N THR A 96 -10.78 -2.93 9.06
CA THR A 96 -11.75 -3.90 8.54
C THR A 96 -12.65 -3.27 7.49
N ALA A 97 -12.88 -3.95 6.36
CA ALA A 97 -13.81 -3.49 5.34
C ALA A 97 -15.26 -3.44 5.86
N SER A 98 -15.90 -2.27 5.71
CA SER A 98 -17.28 -2.08 6.15
C SER A 98 -18.35 -2.77 5.28
N ASP A 99 -17.97 -3.28 4.11
CA ASP A 99 -18.84 -3.98 3.16
C ASP A 99 -19.05 -5.46 3.52
N GLY A 100 -18.29 -6.00 4.49
CA GLY A 100 -18.27 -7.42 4.84
C GLY A 100 -17.39 -8.27 3.92
N PRO A 101 -17.41 -9.61 4.09
CA PRO A 101 -16.51 -10.52 3.37
C PRO A 101 -16.79 -10.56 1.87
N ILE A 102 -15.73 -10.57 1.07
CA ILE A 102 -15.81 -10.59 -0.40
C ILE A 102 -15.87 -12.04 -0.89
N LEU A 103 -17.07 -12.57 -1.04
CA LEU A 103 -17.30 -13.99 -1.36
C LEU A 103 -16.96 -14.38 -2.80
N ASP A 104 -16.98 -13.43 -3.73
CA ASP A 104 -16.60 -13.64 -5.13
C ASP A 104 -15.72 -12.48 -5.62
N PRO A 105 -14.42 -12.48 -5.28
CA PRO A 105 -13.54 -11.37 -5.64
C PRO A 105 -13.34 -11.22 -7.16
N LEU A 106 -13.69 -12.22 -7.96
CA LEU A 106 -13.53 -12.09 -9.41
C LEU A 106 -14.67 -11.30 -10.07
N ASP A 107 -15.87 -11.39 -9.50
CA ASP A 107 -17.09 -10.86 -10.14
C ASP A 107 -17.86 -9.84 -9.26
N ASP A 108 -17.59 -9.76 -7.95
CA ASP A 108 -18.35 -8.94 -6.98
C ASP A 108 -17.44 -8.20 -5.98
N THR A 109 -16.30 -7.67 -6.46
CA THR A 109 -15.45 -6.80 -5.64
C THR A 109 -15.97 -5.36 -5.62
N PRO A 110 -16.14 -4.75 -4.43
CA PRO A 110 -16.40 -3.32 -4.27
C PRO A 110 -15.47 -2.41 -5.08
N ALA A 111 -16.00 -1.33 -5.65
CA ALA A 111 -15.24 -0.45 -6.54
C ALA A 111 -13.99 0.20 -5.90
N TRP A 112 -14.01 0.45 -4.59
CA TRP A 112 -12.88 1.02 -3.85
C TRP A 112 -11.76 0.00 -3.56
N LEU A 113 -12.06 -1.29 -3.67
CA LEU A 113 -11.11 -2.39 -3.60
C LEU A 113 -10.47 -2.65 -4.98
N LEU A 114 -11.25 -2.49 -6.06
CA LEU A 114 -10.73 -2.55 -7.44
C LEU A 114 -9.81 -1.37 -7.79
N SER A 115 -10.12 -0.19 -7.24
CA SER A 115 -9.34 1.04 -7.46
C SER A 115 -9.04 1.37 -8.92
N GLU A 116 -10.01 1.18 -9.84
CA GLU A 116 -9.82 1.41 -11.29
C GLU A 116 -9.35 2.84 -11.64
N TYR A 117 -9.53 3.81 -10.73
CA TYR A 117 -8.97 5.15 -10.91
C TYR A 117 -7.42 5.16 -10.89
N GLY A 118 -6.80 4.16 -10.27
CA GLY A 118 -5.36 3.96 -10.17
C GLY A 118 -4.74 3.18 -11.34
N ILE A 119 -5.52 2.85 -12.39
CA ILE A 119 -4.96 2.27 -13.62
C ILE A 119 -3.94 3.26 -14.22
N PRO A 120 -2.67 2.86 -14.42
CA PRO A 120 -1.70 3.73 -15.08
C PRO A 120 -2.11 4.06 -16.52
N ASP A 121 -1.92 5.32 -16.91
CA ASP A 121 -2.10 5.74 -18.29
C ASP A 121 -0.93 5.32 -19.20
N SER A 122 -0.96 5.72 -20.47
CA SER A 122 0.08 5.35 -21.44
C SER A 122 1.47 5.94 -21.14
N ASP A 123 1.54 6.98 -20.32
CA ASP A 123 2.79 7.59 -19.86
C ASP A 123 3.27 6.96 -18.54
N GLY A 124 2.48 6.05 -17.97
CA GLY A 124 2.74 5.33 -16.72
C GLY A 124 2.27 6.07 -15.47
N LEU A 125 1.50 7.16 -15.62
CA LEU A 125 0.95 7.90 -14.50
C LEU A 125 -0.28 7.16 -13.95
N SER A 126 -0.23 6.80 -12.67
CA SER A 126 -1.42 6.41 -11.89
C SER A 126 -1.93 7.62 -11.11
N ALA A 127 -3.26 7.76 -10.99
CA ALA A 127 -3.86 8.76 -10.10
C ALA A 127 -3.68 8.39 -8.61
N ALA A 128 -3.47 7.11 -8.30
CA ALA A 128 -3.06 6.68 -6.97
C ALA A 128 -1.56 6.95 -6.77
N PRO A 129 -1.15 7.60 -5.66
CA PRO A 129 0.24 7.89 -5.40
C PRO A 129 0.99 6.65 -4.90
N GLY A 130 2.20 6.42 -5.42
CA GLY A 130 3.16 5.52 -4.77
C GLY A 130 3.84 6.18 -3.57
N LEU A 131 4.63 5.42 -2.81
CA LEU A 131 5.41 5.95 -1.70
C LEU A 131 6.90 5.75 -1.94
N ILE A 132 7.69 6.81 -1.77
CA ILE A 132 9.16 6.74 -1.84
C ILE A 132 9.73 7.10 -0.48
N ILE A 133 10.42 6.16 0.15
CA ILE A 133 11.04 6.35 1.46
C ILE A 133 12.55 6.14 1.33
N ALA A 134 13.35 7.18 1.60
CA ALA A 134 14.80 7.04 1.66
C ALA A 134 15.26 6.86 3.12
N ALA A 135 15.90 5.73 3.41
CA ALA A 135 16.46 5.38 4.70
C ALA A 135 17.99 5.49 4.64
N GLU A 136 18.56 6.56 5.20
CA GLU A 136 20.01 6.73 5.29
C GLU A 136 20.57 5.75 6.33
N LYS A 137 21.38 4.79 5.90
CA LYS A 137 22.00 3.79 6.80
C LYS A 137 23.29 4.30 7.42
N ASN A 138 24.05 5.06 6.64
CA ASN A 138 25.30 5.71 7.02
C ASN A 138 25.73 6.68 5.90
N SER A 139 26.86 7.36 6.09
CA SER A 139 27.38 8.39 5.17
C SER A 139 27.61 7.95 3.72
N THR A 140 27.62 6.64 3.43
CA THR A 140 27.82 6.12 2.07
C THR A 140 26.67 5.24 1.60
N THR A 141 25.74 4.83 2.47
CA THR A 141 24.74 3.80 2.14
C THR A 141 23.34 4.31 2.46
N THR A 142 22.46 4.26 1.46
CA THR A 142 21.05 4.61 1.59
C THR A 142 20.22 3.54 0.93
N ASP A 143 19.19 3.06 1.62
CA ASP A 143 18.18 2.21 1.00
C ASP A 143 17.00 3.09 0.60
N VAL A 144 16.55 3.00 -0.65
CA VAL A 144 15.35 3.68 -1.12
C VAL A 144 14.28 2.63 -1.35
N PHE A 145 13.17 2.77 -0.64
CA PHE A 145 12.01 1.91 -0.73
C PHE A 145 10.95 2.57 -1.61
N TYR A 146 10.41 1.79 -2.53
CA TYR A 146 9.33 2.13 -3.45
C TYR A 146 8.14 1.26 -3.05
N PHE A 147 7.26 1.81 -2.22
CA PHE A 147 6.09 1.14 -1.69
C PHE A 147 4.90 1.30 -2.62
N TYR A 148 4.22 0.19 -2.85
CA TYR A 148 2.96 0.07 -3.58
C TYR A 148 1.85 -0.26 -2.60
N PHE A 149 0.70 0.36 -2.79
CA PHE A 149 -0.46 0.11 -1.95
C PHE A 149 -1.65 -0.29 -2.81
N TYR A 150 -2.32 -1.36 -2.42
CA TYR A 150 -3.56 -1.81 -3.02
C TYR A 150 -4.61 -1.90 -1.93
N SER A 151 -5.87 -1.61 -2.26
CA SER A 151 -6.96 -1.74 -1.30
C SER A 151 -7.33 -3.21 -1.04
N TYR A 152 -6.86 -4.14 -1.88
CA TYR A 152 -7.20 -5.55 -1.80
C TYR A 152 -6.09 -6.42 -2.41
N ASN A 153 -5.85 -7.56 -1.80
CA ASN A 153 -5.04 -8.64 -2.31
C ASN A 153 -5.91 -9.83 -2.68
N TYR A 154 -5.72 -10.34 -3.88
CA TYR A 154 -6.29 -11.61 -4.33
C TYR A 154 -5.19 -12.66 -4.36
N GLY A 155 -5.06 -13.43 -3.28
CA GLY A 155 -3.97 -14.41 -3.12
C GLY A 155 -4.03 -15.61 -4.08
N GLY A 156 -5.14 -15.77 -4.80
CA GLY A 156 -5.22 -16.67 -5.94
C GLY A 156 -5.61 -18.11 -5.60
N LYS A 157 -5.64 -18.96 -6.63
CA LYS A 157 -6.15 -20.33 -6.53
C LYS A 157 -5.06 -21.38 -6.52
N VAL A 158 -5.12 -22.25 -5.51
CA VAL A 158 -4.35 -23.48 -5.41
C VAL A 158 -5.30 -24.66 -5.58
N LEU A 159 -5.11 -25.46 -6.63
CA LEU A 159 -6.00 -26.58 -6.98
C LEU A 159 -7.49 -26.17 -7.09
N ASP A 160 -7.74 -25.03 -7.75
CA ASP A 160 -9.06 -24.38 -7.91
C ASP A 160 -9.72 -23.86 -6.61
N ILE A 161 -8.98 -23.84 -5.49
CA ILE A 161 -9.43 -23.33 -4.19
C ILE A 161 -8.69 -22.02 -3.90
N ASN A 162 -9.41 -20.96 -3.55
CA ASN A 162 -8.83 -19.63 -3.32
C ASN A 162 -8.18 -19.51 -1.93
N PHE A 163 -7.05 -18.84 -1.82
CA PHE A 163 -6.37 -18.60 -0.55
C PHE A 163 -5.82 -17.17 -0.49
N ASP A 164 -5.52 -16.72 0.72
CA ASP A 164 -4.79 -15.50 1.02
C ASP A 164 -5.42 -14.20 0.47
N ASP A 165 -6.75 -14.16 0.41
CA ASP A 165 -7.49 -12.93 0.16
C ASP A 165 -7.40 -12.03 1.40
N HIS A 166 -7.02 -10.76 1.24
CA HIS A 166 -7.08 -9.79 2.33
C HIS A 166 -7.39 -8.38 1.84
N VAL A 167 -8.11 -7.63 2.68
CA VAL A 167 -8.29 -6.20 2.49
C VAL A 167 -6.98 -5.50 2.82
N GLY A 168 -6.64 -4.50 2.02
CA GLY A 168 -5.39 -3.74 2.03
C GLY A 168 -4.15 -4.58 1.79
N ASP A 169 -3.17 -3.99 1.13
CA ASP A 169 -1.95 -4.70 0.74
C ASP A 169 -0.77 -3.74 0.57
N TRP A 170 0.37 -4.11 1.15
CA TRP A 170 1.60 -3.34 1.15
C TRP A 170 2.73 -4.17 0.57
N GLU A 171 3.12 -3.79 -0.63
CA GLU A 171 4.21 -4.40 -1.38
C GLU A 171 5.30 -3.37 -1.62
N HIS A 172 6.54 -3.82 -1.87
CA HIS A 172 7.64 -2.90 -2.12
C HIS A 172 8.79 -3.46 -2.95
N VAL A 173 9.49 -2.53 -3.56
CA VAL A 173 10.85 -2.72 -4.07
C VAL A 173 11.80 -1.87 -3.25
N MET A 174 12.99 -2.36 -2.95
CA MET A 174 14.06 -1.56 -2.35
C MET A 174 15.28 -1.55 -3.25
N ILE A 175 15.87 -0.38 -3.48
CA ILE A 175 17.17 -0.25 -4.14
C ILE A 175 18.17 0.28 -3.12
N ARG A 176 19.27 -0.45 -2.93
CA ARG A 176 20.39 0.01 -2.12
C ARG A 176 21.32 0.84 -2.97
N PHE A 177 21.69 2.01 -2.47
CA PHE A 177 22.69 2.89 -3.06
C PHE A 177 23.94 2.90 -2.19
N VAL A 178 25.11 2.75 -2.82
CA VAL A 178 26.42 2.90 -2.19
C VAL A 178 27.19 3.98 -2.93
N ASP A 179 27.64 5.00 -2.21
CA ASP A 179 28.26 6.21 -2.77
C ASP A 179 27.38 6.82 -3.89
N GLU A 180 26.07 6.94 -3.62
CA GLU A 180 25.05 7.49 -4.53
C GLU A 180 24.83 6.68 -5.82
N LYS A 181 25.36 5.45 -5.91
CA LYS A 181 25.20 4.55 -7.06
C LYS A 181 24.40 3.32 -6.70
N PRO A 182 23.50 2.86 -7.57
CA PRO A 182 22.72 1.67 -7.28
C PRO A 182 23.63 0.44 -7.18
N TYR A 183 23.41 -0.38 -6.16
CA TYR A 183 24.19 -1.56 -5.82
C TYR A 183 23.43 -2.85 -6.12
N ALA A 184 22.21 -2.94 -5.61
CA ALA A 184 21.33 -4.10 -5.76
C ALA A 184 19.88 -3.68 -5.55
N ILE A 185 18.96 -4.52 -6.03
CA ILE A 185 17.52 -4.40 -5.84
C ILE A 185 17.03 -5.56 -4.96
N TYR A 186 16.00 -5.30 -4.15
CA TYR A 186 15.20 -6.31 -3.46
C TYR A 186 13.75 -6.13 -3.91
N CYS A 187 13.09 -7.24 -4.24
CA CYS A 187 11.68 -7.29 -4.56
C CYS A 187 10.97 -8.12 -3.50
N SER A 188 9.95 -7.55 -2.86
CA SER A 188 9.12 -8.32 -1.91
C SER A 188 8.22 -9.30 -2.66
N GLU A 189 8.12 -10.51 -2.12
CA GLU A 189 7.40 -11.66 -2.65
C GLU A 189 6.65 -12.29 -1.48
N HIS A 190 5.35 -12.00 -1.34
CA HIS A 190 4.52 -12.46 -0.23
C HIS A 190 5.11 -12.07 1.14
N SER A 191 5.40 -13.07 2.01
CA SER A 191 6.00 -12.85 3.33
C SER A 191 7.54 -12.74 3.31
N ALA A 192 8.16 -12.66 2.13
CA ALA A 192 9.61 -12.63 1.97
C ALA A 192 9.99 -11.86 0.68
N GLY A 193 11.00 -12.32 -0.06
CA GLY A 193 11.46 -11.64 -1.26
C GLY A 193 12.87 -12.04 -1.70
N SER A 194 13.24 -11.54 -2.87
CA SER A 194 14.48 -11.89 -3.57
C SER A 194 15.34 -10.65 -3.86
N ALA A 195 16.67 -10.78 -3.72
CA ALA A 195 17.62 -9.71 -4.00
C ALA A 195 18.53 -10.03 -5.19
N TYR A 196 18.79 -9.04 -6.04
CA TYR A 196 19.57 -9.17 -7.27
C TYR A 196 20.60 -8.05 -7.40
N TYR A 197 21.79 -8.38 -7.89
CA TYR A 197 22.79 -7.35 -8.20
C TYR A 197 22.29 -6.42 -9.31
N TRP A 198 22.69 -5.15 -9.25
CA TRP A 198 22.20 -4.16 -10.20
C TRP A 198 22.54 -4.48 -11.66
N ASP A 199 23.72 -5.06 -11.91
CA ASP A 199 24.24 -5.31 -13.25
C ASP A 199 23.63 -6.52 -13.96
N VAL A 200 22.74 -7.26 -13.29
CA VAL A 200 22.03 -8.41 -13.87
C VAL A 200 20.62 -8.08 -14.33
N LEU A 201 20.10 -6.88 -13.99
CA LEU A 201 18.72 -6.49 -14.26
C LEU A 201 18.51 -6.07 -15.72
N ASP A 202 17.24 -6.11 -16.15
CA ASP A 202 16.78 -5.44 -17.36
C ASP A 202 16.41 -3.97 -17.08
N PHE A 203 16.65 -3.11 -18.06
CA PHE A 203 16.53 -1.65 -17.92
C PHE A 203 15.77 -1.00 -19.07
N SER A 204 15.06 0.09 -18.74
CA SER A 204 14.63 1.12 -19.68
C SER A 204 15.31 2.44 -19.35
N GLY A 205 16.34 2.79 -20.12
CA GLY A 205 17.25 3.88 -19.77
C GLY A 205 18.08 3.50 -18.55
N ASP A 206 18.07 4.36 -17.52
CA ASP A 206 18.77 4.11 -16.25
C ASP A 206 17.87 3.40 -15.21
N ARG A 207 16.62 3.09 -15.56
CA ARG A 207 15.61 2.59 -14.61
C ARG A 207 15.42 1.08 -14.75
N PRO A 208 15.50 0.31 -13.65
CA PRO A 208 15.30 -1.13 -13.68
C PRO A 208 13.83 -1.44 -13.97
N ILE A 209 13.59 -2.55 -14.66
CA ILE A 209 12.24 -3.05 -14.93
C ILE A 209 11.89 -4.09 -13.87
N THR A 210 10.72 -3.94 -13.27
CA THR A 210 10.12 -4.93 -12.38
C THR A 210 8.72 -5.27 -12.84
N TYR A 211 8.18 -6.37 -12.35
CA TYR A 211 6.86 -6.87 -12.70
C TYR A 211 6.10 -7.25 -11.43
N ILE A 212 4.84 -6.85 -11.36
CA ILE A 212 3.95 -7.07 -10.24
C ILE A 212 3.01 -8.22 -10.62
N ALA A 213 2.91 -9.22 -9.76
CA ALA A 213 2.07 -10.39 -9.97
C ALA A 213 0.59 -10.06 -9.91
N TYR A 214 -0.18 -10.82 -10.69
CA TYR A 214 -1.63 -10.68 -10.76
C TYR A 214 -2.31 -10.87 -9.41
N GLY A 215 -2.97 -9.83 -8.90
CA GLY A 215 -3.80 -9.87 -7.69
C GLY A 215 -3.05 -10.04 -6.36
N GLY A 216 -2.00 -10.87 -6.33
CA GLY A 216 -1.14 -11.10 -5.17
C GLY A 216 -0.03 -10.05 -4.98
N HIS A 217 0.17 -9.20 -6.00
CA HIS A 217 1.08 -8.06 -6.05
C HIS A 217 2.57 -8.25 -5.69
N ALA A 218 3.02 -9.49 -5.47
CA ALA A 218 4.43 -9.82 -5.33
C ALA A 218 5.25 -9.28 -6.52
N ASN A 219 6.48 -8.83 -6.22
CA ASN A 219 7.33 -8.09 -7.14
C ASN A 219 8.46 -8.99 -7.66
N TYR A 220 8.73 -8.92 -8.95
CA TYR A 220 9.71 -9.77 -9.61
C TYR A 220 10.56 -8.98 -10.60
N VAL A 221 11.80 -9.43 -10.83
CA VAL A 221 12.70 -8.85 -11.84
C VAL A 221 12.51 -9.45 -13.24
N THR A 222 11.67 -10.49 -13.37
CA THR A 222 11.35 -11.13 -14.66
C THR A 222 9.85 -11.22 -14.91
N ALA A 223 9.48 -11.23 -16.20
CA ALA A 223 8.13 -11.56 -16.64
C ALA A 223 7.95 -13.07 -16.76
N GLY A 224 6.71 -13.54 -16.60
CA GLY A 224 6.32 -14.91 -16.88
C GLY A 224 5.78 -15.63 -15.66
N THR A 225 6.23 -16.87 -15.46
CA THR A 225 5.81 -17.73 -14.35
C THR A 225 6.87 -17.67 -13.27
N GLN A 226 6.45 -17.33 -12.06
CA GLN A 226 7.30 -17.21 -10.88
C GLN A 226 6.88 -18.32 -9.92
N ASP A 227 7.72 -19.33 -9.72
CA ASP A 227 7.37 -20.52 -8.94
C ASP A 227 7.89 -20.38 -7.51
N TYR A 228 7.02 -20.62 -6.53
CA TYR A 228 7.35 -20.53 -5.11
C TYR A 228 6.64 -21.64 -4.32
N THR A 229 7.07 -21.88 -3.07
CA THR A 229 6.62 -23.04 -2.28
C THR A 229 5.84 -22.63 -1.05
N ILE A 230 4.60 -23.10 -0.96
CA ILE A 230 3.77 -23.00 0.25
C ILE A 230 3.57 -24.38 0.90
N ALA A 231 2.87 -24.43 2.04
CA ALA A 231 2.59 -25.69 2.74
C ALA A 231 1.82 -26.71 1.88
N LEU A 232 1.05 -26.25 0.89
CA LEU A 232 0.25 -27.08 -0.02
C LEU A 232 1.02 -27.52 -1.27
N GLY A 233 2.27 -27.07 -1.46
CA GLY A 233 3.13 -27.44 -2.59
C GLY A 233 3.66 -26.22 -3.35
N ILE A 234 4.15 -26.47 -4.56
CA ILE A 234 4.62 -25.41 -5.46
C ILE A 234 3.41 -24.76 -6.12
N ILE A 235 3.36 -23.43 -6.06
CA ILE A 235 2.39 -22.60 -6.74
C ILE A 235 3.12 -21.55 -7.59
N SER A 236 2.36 -20.82 -8.40
CA SER A 236 2.96 -19.95 -9.40
C SER A 236 2.23 -18.62 -9.52
N ASP A 237 2.98 -17.54 -9.35
CA ASP A 237 2.56 -16.22 -9.77
C ASP A 237 2.67 -16.05 -11.29
N LYS A 238 1.98 -15.02 -11.79
CA LYS A 238 1.99 -14.61 -13.19
C LYS A 238 2.28 -13.13 -13.31
N THR A 239 3.30 -12.83 -14.09
CA THR A 239 3.74 -11.47 -14.39
C THR A 239 3.88 -11.26 -15.90
N ASP A 240 3.63 -10.05 -16.38
CA ASP A 240 3.87 -9.62 -17.76
C ASP A 240 3.99 -8.10 -17.87
N ALA A 241 4.32 -7.60 -19.06
CA ALA A 241 4.44 -6.17 -19.32
C ALA A 241 3.08 -5.54 -19.69
N GLY A 242 2.13 -5.57 -18.77
CA GLY A 242 0.78 -5.03 -18.94
C GLY A 242 0.73 -3.50 -18.88
N TYR A 243 0.54 -2.95 -17.68
CA TYR A 243 0.49 -1.51 -17.44
C TYR A 243 1.81 -1.07 -16.81
N VAL A 244 2.59 -0.25 -17.52
CA VAL A 244 3.75 0.39 -16.91
C VAL A 244 3.27 1.38 -15.85
N TRP A 245 3.80 1.29 -14.64
CA TRP A 245 3.57 2.25 -13.58
C TRP A 245 4.89 2.94 -13.25
N ASP A 246 4.94 4.22 -13.56
CA ASP A 246 6.02 5.11 -13.17
C ASP A 246 5.58 5.90 -11.92
N MET A 247 5.91 5.38 -10.74
CA MET A 247 5.54 6.07 -9.51
C MET A 247 6.19 7.45 -9.35
N THR A 248 7.29 7.74 -10.06
CA THR A 248 7.92 9.08 -9.98
C THR A 248 7.03 10.18 -10.57
N LEU A 249 5.99 9.81 -11.33
CA LEU A 249 5.00 10.76 -11.86
C LEU A 249 3.96 11.16 -10.81
N ASN A 250 3.72 10.33 -9.80
CA ASN A 250 2.82 10.62 -8.68
C ASN A 250 3.23 9.80 -7.44
N TYR A 251 3.90 10.47 -6.49
CA TYR A 251 4.38 9.83 -5.27
C TYR A 251 4.32 10.78 -4.06
N ARG A 252 4.29 10.15 -2.88
CA ARG A 252 4.49 10.80 -1.58
C ARG A 252 5.88 10.43 -1.07
N GLY A 253 6.70 11.45 -0.80
CA GLY A 253 8.11 11.29 -0.46
C GLY A 253 8.35 11.39 1.05
N PHE A 254 9.20 10.52 1.59
CA PHE A 254 9.58 10.51 3.00
C PHE A 254 11.06 10.20 3.19
N LEU A 255 11.63 10.68 4.29
CA LEU A 255 12.92 10.24 4.81
C LEU A 255 12.70 9.44 6.08
N TYR A 256 13.51 8.40 6.27
CA TYR A 256 13.54 7.60 7.49
C TYR A 256 14.94 7.68 8.11
N ASP A 257 15.00 8.16 9.35
CA ASP A 257 16.22 8.19 10.16
C ASP A 257 16.30 6.88 10.96
N VAL A 258 17.25 6.02 10.61
CA VAL A 258 17.42 4.70 11.22
C VAL A 258 18.00 4.74 12.64
N ASP A 259 18.65 5.83 13.04
CA ASP A 259 19.22 5.96 14.39
C ASP A 259 18.15 6.31 15.42
N SER A 260 17.14 7.08 15.00
CA SER A 260 16.02 7.52 15.81
C SER A 260 14.71 6.78 15.54
N SER A 261 14.67 5.96 14.49
CA SER A 261 13.49 5.26 13.98
C SER A 261 12.33 6.23 13.69
N THR A 262 12.62 7.35 13.00
CA THR A 262 11.63 8.40 12.74
C THR A 262 11.45 8.73 11.27
N PHE A 263 10.19 8.95 10.86
CA PHE A 263 9.85 9.45 9.53
C PHE A 263 9.76 10.98 9.52
N THR A 264 10.18 11.57 8.39
CA THR A 264 9.91 12.97 8.07
C THR A 264 9.42 13.11 6.64
N VAL A 265 8.60 14.13 6.39
CA VAL A 265 8.07 14.40 5.06
C VAL A 265 9.18 14.94 4.16
N ALA A 266 9.34 14.35 2.98
CA ALA A 266 10.19 14.85 1.92
C ALA A 266 9.35 15.51 0.81
N SER A 267 9.98 16.22 -0.11
CA SER A 267 9.30 16.71 -1.32
C SER A 267 8.66 15.54 -2.09
N GLY A 268 7.39 15.70 -2.45
CA GLY A 268 6.57 14.65 -3.05
C GLY A 268 5.63 15.22 -4.10
N ALA A 269 6.13 15.42 -5.32
CA ALA A 269 5.29 15.72 -6.47
C ALA A 269 6.04 15.42 -7.77
N GLY A 270 5.57 14.40 -8.49
CA GLY A 270 5.93 14.16 -9.88
C GLY A 270 5.13 15.03 -10.86
N THR A 271 5.25 14.76 -12.16
CA THR A 271 4.59 15.56 -13.22
C THR A 271 3.05 15.50 -13.14
N GLY A 272 2.48 14.46 -12.53
CA GLY A 272 1.04 14.25 -12.39
C GLY A 272 0.46 14.57 -11.01
N ALA A 273 1.27 14.99 -10.04
CA ALA A 273 0.86 15.18 -8.66
C ALA A 273 1.00 16.63 -8.18
N THR A 274 0.19 16.99 -7.18
CA THR A 274 0.38 18.23 -6.40
C THR A 274 0.94 17.82 -5.05
N GLU A 275 1.94 18.53 -4.53
CA GLU A 275 2.38 18.28 -3.16
C GLU A 275 1.20 18.52 -2.19
N GLU A 276 0.83 17.51 -1.41
CA GLU A 276 -0.20 17.65 -0.39
C GLU A 276 0.33 18.53 0.74
N THR A 277 -0.12 19.78 0.85
CA THR A 277 0.47 20.75 1.79
C THR A 277 0.34 20.34 3.26
N ASP A 278 -0.67 19.53 3.58
CA ASP A 278 -0.95 19.05 4.92
C ASP A 278 -0.39 17.63 5.17
N GLU A 279 0.50 17.14 4.30
CA GLU A 279 1.17 15.84 4.44
C GLU A 279 1.90 15.71 5.79
N THR A 280 1.70 14.56 6.44
CA THR A 280 2.30 14.17 7.71
C THR A 280 3.00 12.83 7.57
N ALA A 281 3.97 12.54 8.43
CA ALA A 281 4.75 11.30 8.36
C ALA A 281 4.44 10.36 9.54
N GLU A 282 3.70 10.85 10.53
CA GLU A 282 3.42 10.17 11.79
C GLU A 282 2.68 8.84 11.57
N TRP A 283 1.73 8.82 10.62
CA TRP A 283 0.95 7.64 10.26
C TRP A 283 1.79 6.44 9.78
N LEU A 284 2.99 6.69 9.23
CA LEU A 284 3.91 5.63 8.80
C LEU A 284 4.42 4.79 9.97
N ASN A 285 4.40 5.32 11.20
CA ASN A 285 4.85 4.60 12.41
C ASN A 285 3.80 3.61 12.95
N TRP A 286 2.61 3.57 12.35
CA TRP A 286 1.54 2.71 12.87
C TRP A 286 1.81 1.23 12.56
N LEU A 287 1.67 0.39 13.59
CA LEU A 287 1.99 -1.05 13.59
C LEU A 287 0.73 -1.95 13.60
N GLY A 288 -0.44 -1.38 13.33
CA GLY A 288 -1.66 -2.18 13.16
C GLY A 288 -1.77 -2.78 11.76
N TYR A 289 -2.87 -3.49 11.54
CA TYR A 289 -3.10 -4.27 10.33
C TYR A 289 -3.95 -3.49 9.33
N TRP A 290 -3.49 -3.41 8.09
CA TRP A 290 -4.14 -2.75 6.99
C TRP A 290 -5.17 -3.66 6.32
N GLY A 291 -6.08 -4.24 7.11
CA GLY A 291 -7.12 -5.14 6.64
C GLY A 291 -7.89 -5.77 7.78
N ASP A 292 -8.89 -6.56 7.43
CA ASP A 292 -9.67 -7.40 8.34
C ASP A 292 -8.78 -8.33 9.18
N GLU A 293 -9.26 -8.72 10.37
CA GLU A 293 -8.65 -9.80 11.14
C GLU A 293 -8.99 -11.15 10.50
N GLN A 294 -7.99 -12.05 10.33
CA GLN A 294 -8.23 -13.40 9.83
C GLN A 294 -9.31 -14.10 10.66
N TYR A 295 -10.42 -14.49 10.02
CA TYR A 295 -11.49 -15.20 10.69
C TYR A 295 -11.01 -16.49 11.38
N PRO A 296 -11.51 -16.78 12.60
CA PRO A 296 -11.06 -17.94 13.36
C PRO A 296 -11.58 -19.25 12.75
N ASP A 297 -10.85 -20.34 12.97
CA ASP A 297 -11.23 -21.72 12.54
C ASP A 297 -12.62 -22.17 13.00
N GLY A 298 -13.21 -21.51 14.00
CA GLY A 298 -14.60 -21.76 14.42
C GLY A 298 -15.65 -21.40 13.37
N LEU A 299 -15.29 -20.60 12.36
CA LEU A 299 -16.18 -20.12 11.30
C LEU A 299 -15.99 -20.85 9.96
N LEU A 300 -15.23 -21.97 9.94
CA LEU A 300 -14.98 -22.74 8.70
C LEU A 300 -16.24 -23.36 8.07
N ASP A 301 -17.30 -23.54 8.87
CA ASP A 301 -18.62 -24.04 8.43
C ASP A 301 -19.64 -22.91 8.22
N ASP A 302 -19.22 -21.64 8.33
CA ASP A 302 -20.09 -20.49 8.14
C ASP A 302 -20.14 -20.10 6.65
N ILE A 303 -21.27 -20.42 6.01
CA ILE A 303 -21.50 -20.05 4.61
C ILE A 303 -21.55 -18.53 4.40
N GLU A 304 -21.83 -17.76 5.45
CA GLU A 304 -21.90 -16.29 5.39
C GLU A 304 -20.51 -15.68 5.26
N THR A 305 -19.51 -16.20 5.97
CA THR A 305 -18.12 -15.74 5.85
C THR A 305 -17.39 -16.42 4.70
N GLY A 306 -17.73 -17.68 4.39
CA GLY A 306 -17.05 -18.44 3.34
C GLY A 306 -15.59 -18.77 3.66
N GLN A 307 -15.17 -18.63 4.93
CA GLN A 307 -13.81 -18.91 5.40
C GLN A 307 -13.53 -20.41 5.37
N TYR A 308 -12.33 -20.78 4.95
CA TYR A 308 -11.78 -22.12 5.16
C TYR A 308 -10.25 -22.04 5.31
N CYS A 309 -9.65 -23.03 5.94
CA CYS A 309 -8.20 -23.17 6.03
C CYS A 309 -7.79 -24.61 5.72
N ILE A 310 -6.74 -24.79 4.93
CA ILE A 310 -6.12 -26.08 4.64
C ILE A 310 -4.65 -25.99 5.02
N SER A 311 -4.26 -26.74 6.06
CA SER A 311 -2.95 -26.56 6.70
C SER A 311 -2.80 -25.16 7.29
N SER A 312 -1.81 -24.38 6.84
CA SER A 312 -1.56 -23.00 7.25
C SER A 312 -2.24 -21.97 6.34
N GLU A 313 -2.78 -22.40 5.20
CA GLU A 313 -3.33 -21.51 4.19
C GLU A 313 -4.81 -21.30 4.45
N CYS A 314 -5.21 -20.05 4.66
CA CYS A 314 -6.61 -19.67 4.87
C CYS A 314 -7.14 -18.90 3.67
N ARG A 315 -8.47 -18.95 3.46
CA ARG A 315 -9.11 -18.21 2.38
C ARG A 315 -8.93 -16.71 2.60
N TYR A 316 -9.40 -16.21 3.75
CA TYR A 316 -9.16 -14.86 4.19
C TYR A 316 -8.05 -14.88 5.24
N SER A 317 -7.03 -14.06 5.02
CA SER A 317 -5.93 -13.79 5.94
C SER A 317 -6.04 -12.37 6.48
N SER A 318 -5.25 -12.05 7.52
CA SER A 318 -5.19 -10.68 8.01
C SER A 318 -4.46 -9.80 6.99
N GLY A 319 -4.94 -8.57 6.78
CA GLY A 319 -4.18 -7.59 5.98
C GLY A 319 -2.81 -7.30 6.61
N PRO A 320 -1.79 -6.88 5.82
CA PRO A 320 -0.42 -6.74 6.32
C PRO A 320 -0.26 -5.52 7.25
N THR A 321 0.84 -5.49 8.01
CA THR A 321 1.29 -4.29 8.71
C THR A 321 1.85 -3.25 7.73
N GLY A 322 1.96 -2.00 8.19
CA GLY A 322 2.39 -0.86 7.38
C GLY A 322 3.90 -0.78 7.13
N PRO A 323 4.35 0.27 6.41
CA PRO A 323 5.74 0.40 5.97
C PRO A 323 6.80 0.24 7.06
N VAL A 324 6.59 0.79 8.27
CA VAL A 324 7.56 0.73 9.38
C VAL A 324 7.97 -0.70 9.77
N ASP A 325 7.08 -1.68 9.55
CA ASP A 325 7.30 -3.07 9.91
C ASP A 325 8.08 -3.85 8.84
N LYS A 326 8.36 -3.23 7.68
CA LYS A 326 9.08 -3.86 6.54
C LYS A 326 10.60 -3.75 6.66
N ASN A 327 11.10 -3.84 7.90
CA ASN A 327 12.51 -3.78 8.29
C ASN A 327 13.33 -2.66 7.60
N LEU A 328 12.90 -1.40 7.70
CA LEU A 328 13.63 -0.27 7.09
C LEU A 328 15.04 -0.08 7.64
N GLU A 329 15.37 -0.69 8.77
CA GLU A 329 16.69 -0.63 9.41
C GLU A 329 17.63 -1.76 8.97
N ARG A 330 17.16 -2.70 8.12
CA ARG A 330 17.94 -3.86 7.67
C ARG A 330 19.35 -3.51 7.21
N THR A 331 20.33 -4.33 7.60
CA THR A 331 21.74 -4.14 7.24
C THR A 331 22.14 -4.95 6.01
N THR A 332 21.41 -6.02 5.70
CA THR A 332 21.51 -6.82 4.47
C THR A 332 20.51 -6.33 3.41
N MET A 333 20.53 -6.92 2.21
CA MET A 333 19.55 -6.59 1.15
C MET A 333 18.17 -7.20 1.42
N CYS A 334 18.15 -8.40 1.99
CA CYS A 334 16.95 -9.17 2.27
C CYS A 334 16.27 -8.67 3.54
N GLU A 335 14.96 -8.84 3.63
CA GLU A 335 14.16 -8.35 4.76
C GLU A 335 14.43 -9.13 6.05
N ASP A 336 14.34 -10.46 6.01
CA ASP A 336 14.39 -11.29 7.23
C ASP A 336 15.53 -12.32 7.27
N ASP A 337 16.42 -12.32 6.27
CA ASP A 337 17.48 -13.33 6.16
C ASP A 337 18.87 -12.80 6.58
N ASP A 338 19.41 -13.41 7.64
CA ASP A 338 20.77 -13.20 8.13
C ASP A 338 21.84 -13.64 7.10
N ASP A 339 21.55 -14.69 6.31
CA ASP A 339 22.39 -15.23 5.23
C ASP A 339 21.85 -14.80 3.85
N CYS A 340 21.49 -13.51 3.73
CA CYS A 340 20.92 -12.92 2.52
C CYS A 340 21.73 -13.23 1.24
N THR A 341 21.09 -13.96 0.33
CA THR A 341 21.61 -14.23 -1.01
C THR A 341 21.25 -13.08 -1.95
N ILE A 342 22.26 -12.55 -2.65
CA ILE A 342 22.06 -11.59 -3.74
C ILE A 342 22.44 -12.32 -5.03
N PHE A 343 21.46 -12.54 -5.91
CA PHE A 343 21.68 -13.29 -7.14
C PHE A 343 22.52 -12.50 -8.15
N ASP A 344 23.48 -13.19 -8.78
CA ASP A 344 24.34 -12.69 -9.86
C ASP A 344 23.87 -13.14 -11.25
N SER A 345 22.65 -13.67 -11.33
CA SER A 345 21.97 -14.04 -12.57
C SER A 345 20.47 -13.79 -12.40
N ILE A 346 19.87 -13.07 -13.35
CA ILE A 346 18.42 -12.81 -13.37
C ILE A 346 17.60 -14.10 -13.58
N ASP A 347 18.22 -15.14 -14.15
CA ASP A 347 17.62 -16.46 -14.36
C ASP A 347 17.75 -17.38 -13.13
N ASP A 348 18.44 -16.95 -12.06
CA ASP A 348 18.58 -17.75 -10.85
C ASP A 348 17.34 -17.63 -9.97
N LEU A 349 16.33 -18.43 -10.30
CA LEU A 349 15.05 -18.50 -9.59
C LEU A 349 15.05 -19.60 -8.52
N THR A 350 16.23 -20.09 -8.10
CA THR A 350 16.33 -21.32 -7.29
C THR A 350 15.79 -21.18 -5.86
N THR A 351 15.54 -19.95 -5.39
CA THR A 351 14.88 -19.67 -4.11
C THR A 351 14.06 -18.38 -4.20
N GLN A 352 13.04 -18.34 -5.04
CA GLN A 352 11.89 -17.48 -4.74
C GLN A 352 11.18 -18.14 -3.55
N SER A 353 11.14 -17.42 -2.44
CA SER A 353 10.72 -17.90 -1.11
C SER A 353 9.35 -18.54 -1.10
#